data_AF-A0A3M1RT33-F1
#
_entry.id   AF-A0A3M1RT33-F1
#
_cell.length_a   1.000
_cell.length_b   1.000
_cell.length_c   1.000
_cell.angle_alpha   90.00
_cell.angle_beta   90.00
_cell.angle_gamma   90.00
#
_symmetry.space_group_name_H-M   'P 1'
#
loop_
_entity.id
_entity.type
_entity.pdbx_description
1 polymer ?
#
loop_
_entity_poly.entity_id
_entity_poly.type
_entity_poly.pdbx_seq_one_letter_code
_entity_poly.pdbx_strand_id
1 'polypeptide(L)'
;MNPGVRNSAERRLLPVLLALLLAVGCGGTETAAGTLNPGDELRLRVIRVFDGDTFLARTADGAELRVRLSEIDAPEKGDPWSNRARDRLRQLIDQREVSIRLFDIDSYRRLVARVYVGDTDVNAQLVREGLAAVYRRYARDPALYELEEAARREQRGFWRSKYRPRGFGSDAPAGSGSHSAARPPGCGRKRYCREMESCKEALFYLRECGLRTIDGDGDGIPCEQLCAGR
;
A
#
# COMPACT_ATOMS: atom_id res chain seq x y z
N MET A 1 67.42 -19.19 59.88
CA MET A 1 68.54 -18.24 60.02
C MET A 1 67.97 -16.82 60.06
N ASN A 2 68.26 -16.11 61.15
CA ASN A 2 67.92 -14.69 61.46
C ASN A 2 68.75 -13.72 60.57
N PRO A 3 68.66 -12.35 60.62
CA PRO A 3 67.79 -11.44 61.41
C PRO A 3 67.36 -10.11 60.69
N GLY A 4 66.72 -9.19 61.44
CA GLY A 4 66.80 -7.71 61.27
C GLY A 4 65.55 -7.05 60.67
N VAL A 5 64.66 -6.31 61.37
CA VAL A 5 64.73 -5.26 62.41
C VAL A 5 65.31 -3.91 61.94
N ARG A 6 64.36 -2.98 61.68
CA ARG A 6 64.29 -1.51 61.92
C ARG A 6 65.26 -0.54 61.22
N ASN A 7 64.69 0.52 60.61
CA ASN A 7 64.77 1.95 61.00
C ASN A 7 64.24 2.81 59.83
N SER A 8 63.15 3.57 59.99
CA SER A 8 63.05 4.94 60.53
C SER A 8 63.73 6.04 59.68
N ALA A 9 62.96 7.12 59.46
CA ALA A 9 63.41 8.49 59.19
C ALA A 9 63.81 8.77 57.70
N GLU A 10 63.44 9.83 56.97
CA GLU A 10 62.81 11.13 57.26
C GLU A 10 62.16 11.78 56.01
N ARG A 11 61.10 12.56 56.29
CA ARG A 11 60.70 13.86 55.73
C ARG A 11 61.32 14.32 54.39
N ARG A 12 60.43 14.67 53.44
CA ARG A 12 60.39 15.99 52.79
C ARG A 12 59.01 16.23 52.16
N LEU A 13 58.42 17.37 52.52
CA LEU A 13 57.13 17.90 52.06
C LEU A 13 57.31 18.76 50.80
N LEU A 14 56.34 18.62 49.86
CA LEU A 14 55.72 19.64 48.97
C LEU A 14 56.56 20.26 47.81
N PRO A 15 55.96 20.78 46.70
CA PRO A 15 54.57 20.69 46.23
C PRO A 15 54.36 20.57 44.68
N VAL A 16 53.10 20.38 44.25
CA VAL A 16 52.43 21.00 43.07
C VAL A 16 52.73 20.52 41.63
N LEU A 17 51.62 20.42 40.87
CA LEU A 17 51.46 20.36 39.40
C LEU A 17 51.84 19.01 38.75
N LEU A 18 51.03 18.36 37.90
CA LEU A 18 49.96 18.83 37.02
C LEU A 18 49.15 17.59 36.62
N ALA A 19 47.87 17.53 36.99
CA ALA A 19 46.97 16.51 36.47
C ALA A 19 46.73 16.78 34.98
N LEU A 20 47.50 16.13 34.11
CA LEU A 20 47.24 16.13 32.68
C LEU A 20 46.09 15.14 32.41
N LEU A 21 44.86 15.63 32.62
CA LEU A 21 43.66 15.05 32.03
C LEU A 21 43.80 15.19 30.51
N LEU A 22 44.41 14.19 29.86
CA LEU A 22 44.15 13.94 28.45
C LEU A 22 42.69 13.49 28.40
N ALA A 23 41.81 14.47 28.18
CA ALA A 23 40.49 14.23 27.67
C ALA A 23 40.68 13.40 26.39
N VAL A 24 40.50 12.09 26.50
CA VAL A 24 40.05 11.29 25.38
C VAL A 24 38.70 11.91 25.04
N GLY A 25 38.74 12.87 24.10
CA GLY A 25 37.57 13.27 23.38
C GLY A 25 37.07 12.00 22.72
N CYS A 26 36.11 11.34 23.34
CA CYS A 26 35.11 10.61 22.60
C CYS A 26 34.53 11.66 21.65
N GLY A 27 35.10 11.72 20.45
CA GLY A 27 34.38 12.16 19.27
C GLY A 27 33.22 11.20 19.16
N GLY A 28 32.15 11.49 19.90
CA GLY A 28 30.84 11.01 19.58
C GLY A 28 30.59 11.53 18.19
N THR A 29 30.79 10.67 17.19
CA THR A 29 30.07 10.82 15.95
C THR A 29 28.61 10.67 16.35
N GLU A 30 27.97 11.78 16.70
CA GLU A 30 26.54 11.91 16.61
C GLU A 30 26.22 11.61 15.14
N THR A 31 25.94 10.34 14.85
CA THR A 31 25.25 9.93 13.65
C THR A 31 23.94 10.70 13.67
N ALA A 32 23.91 11.81 12.93
CA ALA A 32 22.67 12.50 12.63
C ALA A 32 21.72 11.44 12.07
N ALA A 33 20.71 11.07 12.85
CA ALA A 33 19.56 10.34 12.36
C ALA A 33 18.96 11.24 11.28
N GLY A 34 19.35 11.01 10.02
CA GLY A 34 18.97 11.84 8.90
C GLY A 34 17.45 11.90 8.80
N THR A 35 16.90 13.09 8.60
CA THR A 35 15.49 13.24 8.27
C THR A 35 15.22 12.48 6.98
N LEU A 36 14.29 11.52 7.01
CA LEU A 36 13.86 10.76 5.84
C LEU A 36 12.95 11.62 4.97
N ASN A 37 13.28 11.72 3.67
CA ASN A 37 12.56 12.54 2.70
C ASN A 37 12.06 11.70 1.51
N PRO A 38 10.94 12.09 0.88
CA PRO A 38 10.54 11.53 -0.41
C PRO A 38 11.67 11.57 -1.44
N GLY A 39 11.91 10.45 -2.11
CA GLY A 39 13.00 10.25 -3.06
C GLY A 39 14.19 9.50 -2.47
N ASP A 40 14.33 9.42 -1.14
CA ASP A 40 15.42 8.70 -0.50
C ASP A 40 15.41 7.21 -0.85
N GLU A 41 16.60 6.66 -1.04
CA GLU A 41 16.80 5.22 -1.22
C GLU A 41 17.45 4.63 0.02
N LEU A 42 16.82 3.59 0.59
CA LEU A 42 17.29 2.94 1.81
C LEU A 42 17.46 1.45 1.59
N ARG A 43 18.48 0.87 2.22
CA ARG A 43 18.63 -0.58 2.36
C ARG A 43 18.18 -1.01 3.75
N LEU A 44 17.28 -1.98 3.80
CA LEU A 44 16.64 -2.44 5.03
C LEU A 44 16.67 -3.96 5.12
N ARG A 45 16.92 -4.49 6.31
CA ARG A 45 16.78 -5.92 6.60
C ARG A 45 15.36 -6.23 7.02
N VAL A 46 14.64 -7.09 6.29
CA VAL A 46 13.27 -7.46 6.64
C VAL A 46 13.26 -8.30 7.93
N ILE A 47 12.40 -7.91 8.87
CA ILE A 47 12.20 -8.59 10.16
C ILE A 47 10.92 -9.42 10.13
N ARG A 48 9.82 -8.84 9.65
CA ARG A 48 8.49 -9.46 9.73
C ARG A 48 7.53 -8.91 8.68
N VAL A 49 6.76 -9.77 8.04
CA VAL A 49 5.63 -9.38 7.17
C VAL A 49 4.31 -9.47 7.93
N PHE A 50 3.50 -8.41 7.90
CA PHE A 50 2.21 -8.32 8.60
C PHE A 50 1.06 -8.83 7.72
N ASP A 51 0.94 -8.29 6.52
CA ASP A 51 -0.13 -8.54 5.55
C ASP A 51 0.42 -8.52 4.11
N GLY A 52 -0.41 -8.33 3.09
CA GLY A 52 -0.01 -8.38 1.69
C GLY A 52 0.70 -7.13 1.16
N ASP A 53 0.80 -6.05 1.95
CA ASP A 53 1.45 -4.81 1.53
C ASP A 53 2.24 -4.09 2.64
N THR A 54 2.31 -4.64 3.86
CA THR A 54 2.97 -4.00 4.99
C THR A 54 3.93 -4.96 5.71
N PHE A 55 5.15 -4.49 5.99
CA PHE A 55 6.18 -5.23 6.72
C PHE A 55 6.98 -4.33 7.70
N LEU A 56 7.76 -4.97 8.56
CA LEU A 56 8.72 -4.37 9.47
C LEU A 56 10.12 -4.70 8.99
N ALA A 57 11.00 -3.70 8.97
CA ALA A 57 12.39 -3.87 8.61
C ALA A 57 13.30 -3.06 9.54
N ARG A 58 14.59 -3.38 9.52
CA ARG A 58 15.62 -2.75 10.32
C ARG A 58 16.64 -2.04 9.43
N THR A 59 17.05 -0.85 9.83
CA THR A 59 18.21 -0.14 9.26
C THR A 59 19.52 -0.73 9.80
N ALA A 60 20.66 -0.33 9.22
CA ALA A 60 21.97 -0.79 9.67
C ALA A 60 22.33 -0.37 11.11
N ASP A 61 21.87 0.80 11.55
CA ASP A 61 22.01 1.35 12.91
C ASP A 61 20.99 0.78 13.90
N GLY A 62 20.11 -0.14 13.46
CA GLY A 62 19.23 -0.90 14.33
C GLY A 62 17.82 -0.33 14.51
N ALA A 63 17.50 0.81 13.89
CA ALA A 63 16.15 1.38 13.94
C ALA A 63 15.14 0.50 13.19
N GLU A 64 13.98 0.26 13.81
CA GLU A 64 12.90 -0.50 13.20
C GLU A 64 11.89 0.43 12.51
N LEU A 65 11.63 0.17 11.23
CA LEU A 65 10.78 0.96 10.36
C LEU A 65 9.67 0.08 9.80
N ARG A 66 8.44 0.57 9.87
CA ARG A 66 7.31 -0.06 9.19
C ARG A 66 7.24 0.48 7.76
N VAL A 67 7.14 -0.41 6.80
CA VAL A 67 7.07 -0.09 5.37
C VAL A 67 5.73 -0.58 4.82
N ARG A 68 5.02 0.31 4.12
CA ARG A 68 3.85 0.01 3.29
C ARG A 68 4.25 0.14 1.82
N LEU A 69 3.90 -0.86 1.02
CA LEU A 69 4.14 -0.84 -0.42
C LEU A 69 3.32 0.29 -1.06
N SER A 70 4.00 1.18 -1.78
CA SER A 70 3.38 2.30 -2.49
C SER A 70 2.52 1.83 -3.65
N GLU A 71 1.53 2.67 -4.01
CA GLU A 71 0.74 2.58 -5.25
C GLU A 71 -0.12 1.31 -5.42
N ILE A 72 -0.09 0.38 -4.47
CA ILE A 72 -0.85 -0.87 -4.50
C ILE A 72 -1.65 -1.04 -3.21
N ASP A 73 -2.69 -1.86 -3.27
CA ASP A 73 -3.49 -2.25 -2.12
C ASP A 73 -3.71 -3.77 -2.16
N ALA A 74 -3.32 -4.46 -1.08
CA ALA A 74 -3.50 -5.89 -0.97
C ALA A 74 -4.80 -6.23 -0.20
N PRO A 75 -5.38 -7.43 -0.39
CA PRO A 75 -6.50 -7.90 0.43
C PRO A 75 -6.16 -7.86 1.92
N GLU A 76 -7.06 -7.32 2.71
CA GLU A 76 -6.79 -6.99 4.10
C GLU A 76 -7.04 -8.17 5.02
N LYS A 77 -6.47 -8.13 6.23
CA LYS A 77 -6.53 -9.28 7.13
C LYS A 77 -7.99 -9.72 7.36
N GLY A 78 -8.28 -10.97 6.98
CA GLY A 78 -9.62 -11.56 7.07
C GLY A 78 -10.37 -11.59 5.73
N ASP A 79 -9.97 -10.78 4.76
CA ASP A 79 -10.51 -10.84 3.40
C ASP A 79 -10.12 -12.16 2.72
N PRO A 80 -10.95 -12.65 1.78
CA PRO A 80 -10.50 -13.64 0.82
C PRO A 80 -9.18 -13.20 0.18
N TRP A 81 -8.25 -14.14 0.00
CA TRP A 81 -6.92 -13.92 -0.59
C TRP A 81 -5.87 -13.20 0.27
N SER A 82 -6.22 -12.62 1.42
CA SER A 82 -5.27 -11.93 2.31
C SER A 82 -4.08 -12.80 2.72
N ASN A 83 -4.32 -14.06 3.09
CA ASN A 83 -3.23 -14.99 3.42
C ASN A 83 -2.31 -15.26 2.22
N ARG A 84 -2.87 -15.44 1.00
CA ARG A 84 -2.05 -15.71 -0.20
C ARG A 84 -1.19 -14.49 -0.57
N ALA A 85 -1.73 -13.29 -0.48
CA ALA A 85 -0.98 -12.06 -0.73
C ALA A 85 0.17 -11.89 0.28
N ARG A 86 -0.12 -12.04 1.57
CA ARG A 86 0.89 -12.00 2.65
C ARG A 86 1.97 -13.05 2.48
N ASP A 87 1.58 -14.30 2.22
CA ASP A 87 2.53 -15.42 2.11
C ASP A 87 3.40 -15.24 0.86
N ARG A 88 2.85 -14.67 -0.21
CA ARG A 88 3.66 -14.30 -1.38
C ARG A 88 4.65 -13.19 -1.07
N LEU A 89 4.21 -12.11 -0.40
CA LEU A 89 5.11 -11.05 0.03
C LEU A 89 6.25 -11.63 0.88
N ARG A 90 5.94 -12.51 1.85
CA ARG A 90 6.96 -13.23 2.63
C ARG A 90 7.96 -13.99 1.75
N GLN A 91 7.48 -14.77 0.78
CA GLN A 91 8.38 -15.50 -0.13
C GLN A 91 9.33 -14.57 -0.90
N LEU A 92 8.86 -13.37 -1.24
CA LEU A 92 9.66 -12.38 -1.95
C LEU A 92 10.71 -11.71 -1.06
N ILE A 93 10.37 -11.37 0.20
CA ILE A 93 11.17 -10.43 1.01
C ILE A 93 11.69 -10.97 2.36
N ASP A 94 11.15 -12.07 2.88
CA ASP A 94 11.45 -12.49 4.25
C ASP A 94 12.92 -12.86 4.45
N GLN A 95 13.50 -12.39 5.55
CA GLN A 95 14.92 -12.51 5.90
C GLN A 95 15.91 -12.02 4.83
N ARG A 96 15.45 -11.21 3.86
CA ARG A 96 16.29 -10.61 2.82
C ARG A 96 16.58 -9.15 3.15
N GLU A 97 17.65 -8.65 2.54
CA GLU A 97 17.84 -7.22 2.40
C GLU A 97 17.00 -6.72 1.23
N VAL A 98 16.29 -5.61 1.43
CA VAL A 98 15.50 -4.92 0.41
C VAL A 98 16.06 -3.52 0.21
N SER A 99 16.04 -3.02 -1.02
CA SER A 99 16.13 -1.59 -1.27
C SER A 99 14.73 -1.01 -1.38
N ILE A 100 14.52 0.17 -0.83
CA ILE A 100 13.27 0.91 -0.95
C ILE A 100 13.53 2.28 -1.55
N ARG A 101 12.60 2.76 -2.35
CA ARG A 101 12.51 4.17 -2.76
C ARG A 101 11.34 4.81 -2.03
N LEU A 102 11.65 5.74 -1.14
CA LEU A 102 10.66 6.39 -0.27
C LEU A 102 9.80 7.38 -1.07
N PHE A 103 8.48 7.29 -0.92
CA PHE A 103 7.54 8.21 -1.58
C PHE A 103 6.91 9.16 -0.56
N ASP A 104 6.60 8.65 0.62
CA ASP A 104 5.93 9.42 1.67
C ASP A 104 6.08 8.74 3.04
N ILE A 105 5.71 9.44 4.11
CA ILE A 105 5.52 8.88 5.44
C ILE A 105 4.06 9.13 5.82
N ASP A 106 3.29 8.05 5.99
CA ASP A 106 1.86 8.20 6.29
C ASP A 106 1.60 8.64 7.75
N SER A 107 0.35 8.97 8.05
CA SER A 107 -0.08 9.39 9.40
C SER A 107 0.10 8.31 10.47
N TYR A 108 0.27 7.05 10.09
CA TYR A 108 0.60 5.94 10.98
C TYR A 108 2.10 5.76 11.16
N ARG A 109 2.92 6.68 10.63
CA ARG A 109 4.38 6.67 10.65
C ARG A 109 4.97 5.43 9.94
N ARG A 110 4.31 4.96 8.88
CA ARG A 110 4.86 3.96 7.96
C ARG A 110 5.54 4.68 6.81
N LEU A 111 6.68 4.16 6.38
CA LEU A 111 7.29 4.53 5.12
C LEU A 111 6.44 3.98 3.98
N VAL A 112 5.91 4.85 3.13
CA VAL A 112 5.22 4.46 1.90
C VAL A 112 6.27 4.42 0.80
N ALA A 113 6.59 3.24 0.30
CA ALA A 113 7.76 3.07 -0.56
C ALA A 113 7.56 2.01 -1.63
N ARG A 114 8.29 2.17 -2.74
CA ARG A 114 8.46 1.11 -3.74
C ARG A 114 9.62 0.23 -3.31
N VAL A 115 9.42 -1.09 -3.35
CA VAL A 115 10.33 -2.06 -2.72
C VAL A 115 10.95 -2.96 -3.77
N TYR A 116 12.25 -3.20 -3.65
CA TYR A 116 13.03 -4.02 -4.57
C TYR A 116 13.85 -5.09 -3.83
N VAL A 117 13.96 -6.26 -4.46
CA VAL A 117 14.89 -7.33 -4.10
C VAL A 117 15.78 -7.59 -5.31
N GLY A 118 17.01 -7.10 -5.27
CA GLY A 118 17.82 -6.98 -6.49
C GLY A 118 17.08 -6.12 -7.52
N ASP A 119 16.92 -6.62 -8.74
CA ASP A 119 16.18 -5.95 -9.81
C ASP A 119 14.66 -6.23 -9.79
N THR A 120 14.18 -7.04 -8.83
CA THR A 120 12.77 -7.41 -8.75
C THR A 120 11.98 -6.34 -7.99
N ASP A 121 11.09 -5.66 -8.70
CA ASP A 121 10.06 -4.80 -8.12
C ASP A 121 8.96 -5.64 -7.46
N VAL A 122 8.91 -5.60 -6.14
CA VAL A 122 7.97 -6.38 -5.31
C VAL A 122 6.54 -5.90 -5.51
N ASN A 123 6.32 -4.58 -5.61
CA ASN A 123 5.00 -3.99 -5.79
C ASN A 123 4.40 -4.46 -7.13
N ALA A 124 5.18 -4.33 -8.20
CA ALA A 124 4.79 -4.78 -9.53
C ALA A 124 4.58 -6.30 -9.60
N GLN A 125 5.39 -7.09 -8.88
CA GLN A 125 5.24 -8.54 -8.85
C GLN A 125 3.89 -8.96 -8.23
N LEU A 126 3.48 -8.33 -7.13
CA LEU A 126 2.20 -8.64 -6.49
C LEU A 126 1.00 -8.29 -7.38
N VAL A 127 1.07 -7.17 -8.11
CA VAL A 127 0.04 -6.78 -9.10
C VAL A 127 0.00 -7.77 -10.25
N ARG A 128 1.17 -8.12 -10.83
CA ARG A 128 1.32 -9.09 -11.93
C ARG A 128 0.74 -10.46 -11.59
N GLU A 129 0.79 -10.87 -10.33
CA GLU A 129 0.27 -12.15 -9.84
C GLU A 129 -1.22 -12.08 -9.41
N GLY A 130 -1.84 -10.90 -9.45
CA GLY A 130 -3.21 -10.70 -9.00
C GLY A 130 -3.38 -10.86 -7.49
N LEU A 131 -2.38 -10.43 -6.72
CA LEU A 131 -2.36 -10.49 -5.25
C LEU A 131 -2.41 -9.11 -4.60
N ALA A 132 -2.28 -8.05 -5.39
CA ALA A 132 -2.61 -6.68 -5.03
C ALA A 132 -3.28 -6.00 -6.24
N ALA A 133 -4.09 -4.98 -5.96
CA ALA A 133 -4.66 -4.10 -6.99
C ALA A 133 -3.94 -2.75 -7.00
N VAL A 134 -4.03 -2.03 -8.12
CA VAL A 134 -3.47 -0.69 -8.24
C VAL A 134 -4.32 0.29 -7.42
N TYR A 135 -3.67 0.99 -6.49
CA TYR A 135 -4.34 1.99 -5.68
C TYR A 135 -4.47 3.30 -6.47
N ARG A 136 -5.49 3.37 -7.32
CA ARG A 136 -5.71 4.45 -8.32
C ARG A 136 -5.58 5.88 -7.78
N ARG A 137 -5.91 6.11 -6.50
CA ARG A 137 -5.80 7.44 -5.87
C ARG A 137 -4.35 7.96 -5.82
N TYR A 138 -3.37 7.07 -5.68
CA TYR A 138 -1.98 7.44 -5.44
C TYR A 138 -1.01 6.87 -6.47
N ALA A 139 -1.44 5.90 -7.29
CA ALA A 139 -0.62 5.34 -8.35
C ALA A 139 -0.29 6.39 -9.43
N ARG A 140 0.99 6.51 -9.75
CA ARG A 140 1.55 7.41 -10.77
C ARG A 140 2.25 6.62 -11.87
N ASP A 141 2.69 5.39 -11.59
CA ASP A 141 3.32 4.54 -12.58
C ASP A 141 2.30 3.86 -13.51
N PRO A 142 2.27 4.21 -14.82
CA PRO A 142 1.36 3.58 -15.78
C PRO A 142 1.61 2.07 -15.94
N ALA A 143 2.84 1.58 -15.71
CA ALA A 143 3.15 0.17 -15.87
C ALA A 143 2.37 -0.72 -14.89
N LEU A 144 2.04 -0.22 -13.70
CA LEU A 144 1.23 -0.97 -12.73
C LEU A 144 -0.19 -1.23 -13.26
N TYR A 145 -0.78 -0.27 -13.98
CA TYR A 145 -2.10 -0.45 -14.60
C TYR A 145 -2.06 -1.51 -15.71
N GLU A 146 -1.02 -1.51 -16.54
CA GLU A 146 -0.84 -2.52 -17.59
C GLU A 146 -0.70 -3.93 -16.99
N LEU A 147 0.06 -4.05 -15.90
CA LEU A 147 0.23 -5.31 -15.17
C LEU A 147 -1.09 -5.79 -14.55
N GLU A 148 -1.89 -4.89 -13.98
CA GLU A 148 -3.20 -5.23 -13.43
C GLU A 148 -4.14 -5.72 -14.54
N GLU A 149 -4.22 -5.02 -15.67
CA GLU A 149 -5.05 -5.44 -16.80
C GLU A 149 -4.61 -6.79 -17.38
N ALA A 150 -3.30 -7.05 -17.46
CA ALA A 150 -2.80 -8.36 -17.86
C ALA A 150 -3.22 -9.46 -16.85
N ALA A 151 -3.00 -9.23 -15.55
CA ALA A 151 -3.40 -10.16 -14.50
C ALA A 151 -4.92 -10.44 -14.51
N ARG A 152 -5.73 -9.45 -14.87
CA ARG A 152 -7.18 -9.59 -15.06
C ARG A 152 -7.55 -10.45 -16.26
N ARG A 153 -7.00 -10.15 -17.45
CA ARG A 153 -7.26 -10.92 -18.67
C ARG A 153 -6.88 -12.39 -18.51
N GLU A 154 -5.78 -12.64 -17.81
CA GLU A 154 -5.26 -13.97 -17.56
C GLU A 154 -5.84 -14.64 -16.31
N GLN A 155 -6.80 -13.98 -15.63
CA GLN A 155 -7.45 -14.50 -14.44
C GLN A 155 -6.45 -14.95 -13.34
N ARG A 156 -5.37 -14.19 -13.14
CA ARG A 156 -4.37 -14.48 -12.11
C ARG A 156 -4.88 -14.10 -10.72
N GLY A 157 -4.40 -14.80 -9.70
CA GLY A 157 -4.71 -14.50 -8.31
C GLY A 157 -6.20 -14.34 -8.05
N PHE A 158 -6.60 -13.27 -7.36
CA PHE A 158 -8.00 -13.08 -7.01
C PHE A 158 -8.91 -12.72 -8.21
N TRP A 159 -8.35 -12.38 -9.37
CA TRP A 159 -9.11 -12.03 -10.57
C TRP A 159 -9.93 -13.19 -11.14
N ARG A 160 -9.54 -14.46 -10.88
CA ARG A 160 -10.36 -15.65 -11.23
C ARG A 160 -11.58 -15.86 -10.34
N SER A 161 -11.73 -15.08 -9.27
CA SER A 161 -12.80 -15.24 -8.28
C SER A 161 -13.80 -14.09 -8.34
N LYS A 162 -14.86 -14.18 -7.53
CA LYS A 162 -15.81 -13.07 -7.33
C LYS A 162 -15.29 -11.97 -6.40
N TYR A 163 -14.19 -12.21 -5.68
CA TYR A 163 -13.62 -11.22 -4.77
C TYR A 163 -13.09 -10.01 -5.55
N ARG A 164 -13.32 -8.81 -5.01
CA ARG A 164 -12.77 -7.55 -5.51
C ARG A 164 -12.14 -6.78 -4.34
N PRO A 165 -10.87 -6.37 -4.44
CA PRO A 165 -10.19 -5.65 -3.36
C PRO A 165 -10.75 -4.24 -3.17
N ARG A 166 -10.44 -3.61 -2.04
CA ARG A 166 -10.83 -2.22 -1.79
C ARG A 166 -10.14 -1.28 -2.80
N GLY A 167 -10.76 -0.14 -3.10
CA GLY A 167 -10.33 0.74 -4.19
C GLY A 167 -10.64 0.21 -5.60
N PHE A 168 -11.21 -0.99 -5.72
CA PHE A 168 -11.80 -1.50 -6.94
C PHE A 168 -13.25 -0.99 -7.07
N GLY A 169 -13.45 0.05 -7.88
CA GLY A 169 -14.78 0.51 -8.30
C GLY A 169 -15.17 1.93 -7.86
N SER A 170 -14.62 2.90 -8.57
CA SER A 170 -15.33 4.15 -8.95
C SER A 170 -14.83 4.67 -10.31
N ASP A 171 -13.58 4.36 -10.67
CA ASP A 171 -12.98 4.76 -11.96
C ASP A 171 -12.76 3.56 -12.89
N ALA A 172 -13.80 2.74 -13.07
CA ALA A 172 -13.91 2.09 -14.37
C ALA A 172 -14.05 3.23 -15.38
N PRO A 173 -13.26 3.30 -16.47
CA PRO A 173 -13.71 4.08 -17.59
C PRO A 173 -15.10 3.52 -17.94
N ALA A 174 -16.10 4.38 -17.93
CA ALA A 174 -17.39 4.09 -18.53
C ALA A 174 -17.13 3.80 -20.03
N GLY A 175 -16.75 2.56 -20.37
CA GLY A 175 -16.09 2.33 -21.64
C GLY A 175 -15.47 0.96 -21.86
N SER A 176 -16.16 -0.11 -21.48
CA SER A 176 -16.24 -1.32 -22.33
C SER A 176 -17.39 -2.19 -21.86
N GLY A 177 -18.60 -1.65 -22.03
CA GLY A 177 -19.75 -2.52 -22.24
C GLY A 177 -19.44 -3.37 -23.47
N SER A 178 -19.18 -4.66 -23.25
CA SER A 178 -19.04 -5.64 -24.31
C SER A 178 -20.29 -5.54 -25.18
N HIS A 179 -20.12 -4.99 -26.38
CA HIS A 179 -21.09 -5.08 -27.44
C HIS A 179 -21.10 -6.54 -27.88
N SER A 180 -22.04 -7.32 -27.37
CA SER A 180 -22.71 -8.42 -28.10
C SER A 180 -23.93 -8.91 -27.32
N ALA A 181 -24.85 -7.99 -27.08
CA ALA A 181 -26.27 -8.28 -27.19
C ALA A 181 -26.86 -7.01 -27.80
N ALA A 182 -27.44 -7.11 -28.99
CA ALA A 182 -28.08 -5.99 -29.66
C ALA A 182 -29.01 -5.30 -28.65
N ARG A 183 -28.76 -4.02 -28.36
CA ARG A 183 -29.72 -3.22 -27.60
C ARG A 183 -31.05 -3.30 -28.35
N PRO A 184 -32.19 -3.52 -27.66
CA PRO A 184 -33.49 -3.47 -28.31
C PRO A 184 -33.61 -2.14 -29.08
N PRO A 185 -34.12 -2.17 -30.33
CA PRO A 185 -34.33 -0.94 -31.09
C PRO A 185 -35.22 0.00 -30.27
N GLY A 186 -34.73 1.22 -30.02
CA GLY A 186 -35.43 2.23 -29.18
C GLY A 186 -34.76 2.53 -27.84
N CYS A 187 -33.81 1.73 -27.37
CA CYS A 187 -33.09 2.00 -26.13
C CYS A 187 -31.98 3.06 -26.32
N GLY A 188 -32.31 4.32 -26.04
CA GLY A 188 -31.44 5.48 -26.17
C GLY A 188 -30.40 5.66 -25.04
N ARG A 189 -29.93 6.91 -24.85
CA ARG A 189 -28.97 7.28 -23.78
C ARG A 189 -29.63 7.85 -22.52
N LYS A 190 -30.97 7.93 -22.50
CA LYS A 190 -31.75 8.44 -21.36
C LYS A 190 -31.54 7.55 -20.13
N ARG A 191 -31.30 8.16 -18.97
CA ARG A 191 -31.02 7.48 -17.69
C ARG A 191 -31.89 7.97 -16.55
N TYR A 192 -32.54 9.12 -16.70
CA TYR A 192 -33.28 9.79 -15.64
C TYR A 192 -34.71 10.12 -16.08
N CYS A 193 -35.63 10.13 -15.13
CA CYS A 193 -37.05 10.43 -15.37
C CYS A 193 -37.29 11.79 -16.05
N ARG A 194 -36.48 12.80 -15.73
CA ARG A 194 -36.54 14.13 -16.36
C ARG A 194 -36.28 14.14 -17.87
N GLU A 195 -35.70 13.07 -18.41
CA GLU A 195 -35.39 12.96 -19.84
C GLU A 195 -36.52 12.27 -20.62
N MET A 196 -37.57 11.80 -19.92
CA MET A 196 -38.70 11.07 -20.50
C MET A 196 -39.91 11.97 -20.58
N GLU A 197 -40.63 11.90 -21.69
CA GLU A 197 -41.75 12.78 -22.01
C GLU A 197 -43.10 12.18 -21.57
N SER A 198 -43.13 10.87 -21.26
CA SER A 198 -44.36 10.19 -20.86
C SER A 198 -44.13 8.93 -20.02
N CYS A 199 -45.13 8.54 -19.23
CA CYS A 199 -45.14 7.27 -18.50
C CYS A 199 -44.94 6.05 -19.41
N LYS A 200 -45.50 6.07 -20.63
CA LYS A 200 -45.34 4.99 -21.62
C LYS A 200 -43.89 4.82 -22.05
N GLU A 201 -43.16 5.93 -22.21
CA GLU A 201 -41.72 5.91 -22.50
C GLU A 201 -40.93 5.38 -21.30
N ALA A 202 -41.25 5.82 -20.07
CA ALA A 202 -40.60 5.33 -18.86
C ALA A 202 -40.77 3.82 -18.67
N LEU A 203 -41.97 3.29 -18.91
CA LEU A 203 -42.26 1.86 -18.86
C LEU A 203 -41.48 1.06 -19.91
N PHE A 204 -41.32 1.60 -21.13
CA PHE A 204 -40.49 0.99 -22.16
C PHE A 204 -39.02 0.90 -21.71
N TYR A 205 -38.47 1.97 -21.13
CA TYR A 205 -37.09 1.95 -20.63
C TYR A 205 -36.90 1.01 -19.43
N LEU A 206 -37.89 0.88 -18.54
CA LEU A 206 -37.84 -0.05 -17.42
C LEU A 206 -37.87 -1.51 -17.88
N ARG A 207 -38.83 -1.86 -18.76
CA ARG A 207 -39.14 -3.24 -19.15
C ARG A 207 -38.27 -3.75 -20.29
N GLU A 208 -38.09 -2.94 -21.33
CA GLU A 208 -37.38 -3.34 -22.55
C GLU A 208 -35.90 -2.99 -22.47
N CYS A 209 -35.55 -1.84 -21.89
CA CYS A 209 -34.16 -1.37 -21.81
C CYS A 209 -33.46 -1.72 -20.49
N GLY A 210 -34.18 -2.31 -19.52
CA GLY A 210 -33.64 -2.76 -18.23
C GLY A 210 -33.13 -1.62 -17.33
N LEU A 211 -33.59 -0.38 -17.56
CA LEU A 211 -33.21 0.77 -16.75
C LEU A 211 -33.96 0.71 -15.42
N ARG A 212 -33.43 0.00 -14.43
CA ARG A 212 -34.07 -0.15 -13.10
C ARG A 212 -33.97 1.07 -12.20
N THR A 213 -33.09 2.03 -12.53
CA THR A 213 -32.81 3.21 -11.71
C THR A 213 -33.91 4.26 -11.73
N ILE A 214 -34.91 4.10 -12.60
CA ILE A 214 -36.07 5.00 -12.71
C ILE A 214 -37.28 4.50 -11.91
N ASP A 215 -37.22 3.29 -11.35
CA ASP A 215 -38.23 2.68 -10.47
C ASP A 215 -37.68 2.76 -9.04
N GLY A 216 -38.00 3.86 -8.34
CA GLY A 216 -37.33 4.27 -7.12
C GLY A 216 -37.70 3.43 -5.91
N ASP A 217 -38.94 2.98 -5.83
CA ASP A 217 -39.47 2.12 -4.76
C ASP A 217 -39.53 0.63 -5.16
N GLY A 218 -39.29 0.31 -6.44
CA GLY A 218 -39.17 -1.07 -6.93
C GLY A 218 -40.52 -1.74 -7.12
N ASP A 219 -41.61 -0.98 -7.24
CA ASP A 219 -42.98 -1.48 -7.40
C ASP A 219 -43.32 -1.82 -8.87
N GLY A 220 -42.40 -1.54 -9.80
CA GLY A 220 -42.56 -1.76 -11.23
C GLY A 220 -43.18 -0.57 -11.99
N ILE A 221 -43.37 0.57 -11.32
CA ILE A 221 -43.86 1.84 -11.86
C ILE A 221 -42.69 2.84 -11.90
N PRO A 222 -42.08 3.06 -13.08
CA PRO A 222 -40.97 3.99 -13.19
C PRO A 222 -41.47 5.43 -13.20
N CYS A 223 -40.65 6.35 -12.68
CA CYS A 223 -40.89 7.78 -12.73
C CYS A 223 -42.27 8.14 -12.17
N GLU A 224 -42.40 7.98 -10.86
CA GLU A 224 -43.65 8.13 -10.11
C GLU A 224 -44.31 9.48 -10.40
N GLN A 225 -43.54 10.55 -10.58
CA GLN A 225 -44.08 11.87 -10.95
C GLN A 225 -44.66 11.94 -12.38
N LEU A 226 -44.21 11.09 -13.30
CA LEU A 226 -44.73 10.97 -14.67
C LEU A 226 -45.85 9.92 -14.78
N CYS A 227 -45.81 8.88 -13.96
CA CYS A 227 -46.75 7.75 -14.00
C CYS A 227 -47.90 7.84 -12.98
N ALA A 228 -47.78 8.63 -11.90
CA ALA A 228 -48.84 8.81 -10.91
C ALA A 228 -49.93 9.84 -11.32
N GLY A 229 -49.86 10.35 -12.55
CA GLY A 229 -50.71 11.44 -13.05
C GLY A 229 -51.77 11.06 -14.09
N ARG A 230 -52.09 9.77 -14.29
CA ARG A 230 -53.19 9.33 -15.17
C ARG A 230 -53.93 8.12 -14.64
#